data_AF-A0A6A5HAY1-F1
#
_entry.id   AF-A0A6A5HAY1-F1
#
_cell.length_a   1.000
_cell.length_b   1.000
_cell.length_c   1.000
_cell.angle_alpha   90.00
_cell.angle_beta   90.00
_cell.angle_gamma   90.00
#
_symmetry.space_group_name_H-M   'P 1'
#
loop_
_entity.id
_entity.type
_entity.pdbx_description
1 polymer ?
#
loop_
_entity_poly.entity_id
_entity_poly.type
_entity_poly.pdbx_seq_one_letter_code
_entity_poly.pdbx_strand_id
1 'polypeptide(L)'
;MAGEQKCSADIDQMNNFQTPSDDMSEPVDDRTKRIVAELQKHWITEYHNSRERALVELTEKLHQEFLSDQQKIRTELLQQFKDELEHTRTDLESKYRDQLKSENAKLTEKHRREMSEAKKKQWQSTTAAGTPRTAVLNVNRLTGNLIANCAVARRPSLQPPLQLPPPVPNNSLAIRANDEVYEGRAFVHNQPIVDAIVLKVSNPVLDGVKTRIILSIALKFYAELQQHGADDLFRRIYGGHMRATPESGFNVTLEYDLSALPDNTSELVQKASALKRNCFASVFEKYFEFQEAGQEGHKRAVINYREDETMYIEAKADRVTVIFSTVFKDADDVIIGKVFLQEFREGRKASQTAPAVLYSLGEPPLELKDLPGARVGDNVGYITFVLFPRHTNKKTRDNTIDLIHSFRDYLHYHIKCSKVYLHTRMRAKTTDRIGSSRSERTQ
;
A
#
# COMPACT_ATOMS: atom_id res chain seq x y z
N MET A 1 -28.92 -25.39 1.62
CA MET A 1 -30.35 -25.04 1.40
C MET A 1 -30.56 -23.85 0.46
N ALA A 2 -29.93 -22.68 0.62
CA ALA A 2 -30.06 -21.59 -0.38
C ALA A 2 -29.23 -21.81 -1.68
N GLY A 3 -28.12 -22.55 -1.61
CA GLY A 3 -27.30 -22.90 -2.77
C GLY A 3 -27.90 -23.98 -3.68
N GLU A 4 -28.75 -24.86 -3.14
CA GLU A 4 -29.42 -25.93 -3.90
C GLU A 4 -30.55 -25.38 -4.78
N GLN A 5 -31.25 -24.34 -4.33
CA GLN A 5 -32.29 -23.67 -5.12
C GLN A 5 -31.73 -22.85 -6.28
N LYS A 6 -30.51 -22.32 -6.16
CA LYS A 6 -29.84 -21.55 -7.22
C LYS A 6 -29.31 -22.45 -8.34
N CYS A 7 -28.74 -23.62 -7.99
CA CYS A 7 -28.39 -24.65 -8.97
C CYS A 7 -29.61 -25.16 -9.75
N SER A 8 -30.79 -25.26 -9.12
CA SER A 8 -32.02 -25.66 -9.82
C SER A 8 -32.52 -24.59 -10.81
N ALA A 9 -32.30 -23.30 -10.54
CA ALA A 9 -32.72 -22.20 -11.41
C ALA A 9 -31.78 -22.00 -12.63
N ASP A 10 -30.48 -22.28 -12.47
CA ASP A 10 -29.52 -22.27 -13.57
C ASP A 10 -29.71 -23.46 -14.54
N ILE A 11 -30.28 -24.58 -14.05
CA ILE A 11 -30.66 -25.74 -14.87
C ILE A 11 -31.83 -25.39 -15.82
N ASP A 12 -32.78 -24.55 -15.39
CA ASP A 12 -33.90 -24.12 -16.23
C ASP A 12 -33.49 -23.08 -17.28
N GLN A 13 -32.44 -22.28 -17.04
CA GLN A 13 -31.94 -21.30 -18.01
C GLN A 13 -31.05 -21.91 -19.11
N MET A 14 -30.35 -23.02 -18.84
CA MET A 14 -29.57 -23.72 -19.88
C MET A 14 -30.45 -24.56 -20.83
N ASN A 15 -31.72 -24.78 -20.50
CA ASN A 15 -32.70 -25.44 -21.37
C ASN A 15 -33.37 -24.49 -22.39
N ASN A 16 -33.06 -23.18 -22.36
CA ASN A 16 -33.73 -22.18 -23.19
C ASN A 16 -32.79 -21.58 -24.26
N PHE A 17 -32.00 -22.42 -24.94
CA PHE A 17 -31.41 -22.04 -26.22
C PHE A 17 -32.52 -22.06 -27.27
N GLN A 18 -32.95 -20.88 -27.71
CA GLN A 18 -33.86 -20.69 -28.83
C GLN A 18 -33.39 -21.52 -30.03
N THR A 19 -34.24 -22.46 -30.44
CA THR A 19 -34.10 -23.16 -31.72
C THR A 19 -34.05 -22.13 -32.85
N PRO A 20 -33.12 -22.24 -33.82
CA PRO A 20 -33.14 -21.40 -35.00
C PRO A 20 -34.47 -21.59 -35.73
N SER A 21 -35.01 -20.48 -36.22
CA SER A 21 -36.19 -20.37 -37.06
C SER A 21 -36.39 -21.55 -38.02
N ASP A 22 -37.61 -22.08 -38.01
CA ASP A 22 -38.16 -23.03 -38.99
C ASP A 22 -37.93 -22.52 -40.41
N ASP A 23 -36.87 -22.96 -41.06
CA ASP A 23 -36.85 -23.11 -42.51
C ASP A 23 -35.87 -24.23 -42.88
N MET A 24 -36.36 -25.20 -43.64
CA MET A 24 -35.65 -26.40 -44.14
C MET A 24 -35.49 -27.58 -43.15
N SER A 25 -36.56 -28.35 -42.93
CA SER A 25 -36.48 -29.69 -42.32
C SER A 25 -36.77 -30.79 -43.34
N GLU A 26 -35.74 -31.47 -43.84
CA GLU A 26 -35.85 -32.90 -44.11
C GLU A 26 -36.17 -33.61 -42.78
N PRO A 27 -37.10 -34.57 -42.74
CA PRO A 27 -37.49 -35.23 -41.51
C PRO A 27 -36.33 -36.11 -41.00
N VAL A 28 -35.56 -35.58 -40.05
CA VAL A 28 -34.56 -36.35 -39.30
C VAL A 28 -35.28 -37.48 -38.56
N ASP A 29 -34.88 -38.72 -38.86
CA ASP A 29 -35.43 -39.95 -38.27
C ASP A 29 -35.45 -39.90 -36.73
N ASP A 30 -36.53 -40.38 -36.12
CA ASP A 30 -36.74 -40.33 -34.66
C ASP A 30 -35.67 -41.11 -33.89
N ARG A 31 -35.05 -42.10 -34.54
CA ARG A 31 -33.87 -42.80 -34.00
C ARG A 31 -32.68 -41.86 -33.81
N THR A 32 -32.42 -41.00 -34.79
CA THR A 32 -31.31 -40.05 -34.75
C THR A 32 -31.53 -39.00 -33.66
N LYS A 33 -32.77 -38.52 -33.49
CA LYS A 33 -33.13 -37.60 -32.40
C LYS A 33 -32.89 -38.20 -31.01
N ARG A 34 -33.24 -39.48 -30.81
CA ARG A 34 -33.00 -40.19 -29.54
C ARG A 34 -31.50 -40.34 -29.25
N ILE A 35 -30.71 -40.71 -30.25
CA ILE A 35 -29.25 -40.85 -30.11
C ILE A 35 -28.62 -39.50 -29.74
N VAL A 36 -29.03 -38.40 -30.38
CA VAL A 36 -28.53 -37.06 -30.05
C VAL A 36 -28.90 -36.66 -28.62
N ALA A 37 -30.13 -36.93 -28.18
CA ALA A 37 -30.55 -36.65 -26.81
C ALA A 37 -29.79 -37.48 -25.76
N GLU A 38 -29.52 -38.76 -26.03
CA GLU A 38 -28.70 -39.60 -25.14
C GLU A 38 -27.24 -39.14 -25.09
N LEU A 39 -26.65 -38.79 -26.24
CA LEU A 39 -25.30 -38.23 -26.30
C LEU A 39 -25.20 -36.92 -25.52
N GLN A 40 -26.18 -36.03 -25.67
CA GLN A 40 -26.23 -34.77 -24.92
C GLN A 40 -26.32 -35.03 -23.41
N LYS A 41 -27.17 -35.95 -22.97
CA LYS A 41 -27.31 -36.31 -21.56
C LYS A 41 -26.01 -36.91 -21.00
N HIS A 42 -25.37 -37.81 -21.76
CA HIS A 42 -24.12 -38.44 -21.36
C HIS A 42 -22.99 -37.40 -21.27
N TRP A 43 -22.87 -36.51 -22.25
CA TRP A 43 -21.86 -35.46 -22.25
C TRP A 43 -22.02 -34.47 -21.08
N ILE A 44 -23.25 -34.04 -20.80
CA ILE A 44 -23.54 -33.18 -19.64
C ILE A 44 -23.13 -33.86 -18.33
N THR A 45 -23.46 -35.15 -18.19
CA THR A 45 -23.10 -35.92 -16.99
C THR A 45 -21.60 -36.06 -16.82
N GLU A 46 -20.87 -36.43 -17.88
CA GLU A 46 -19.40 -36.54 -17.87
C GLU A 46 -18.72 -35.21 -17.61
N TYR A 47 -19.24 -34.11 -18.17
CA TYR A 47 -18.74 -32.77 -17.91
C TYR A 47 -18.91 -32.37 -16.44
N HIS A 48 -20.09 -32.61 -15.85
CA HIS A 48 -20.32 -32.31 -14.43
C HIS A 48 -19.41 -33.14 -13.52
N ASN A 49 -19.30 -34.45 -13.78
CA ASN A 49 -18.42 -35.34 -13.02
C ASN A 49 -16.95 -34.91 -13.11
N SER A 50 -16.48 -34.54 -14.31
CA SER A 50 -15.10 -34.08 -14.51
C SER A 50 -14.84 -32.75 -13.80
N ARG A 51 -15.81 -31.82 -13.85
CA ARG A 51 -15.72 -30.53 -13.14
C ARG A 51 -15.67 -30.72 -11.63
N GLU A 52 -16.49 -31.60 -11.06
CA GLU A 52 -16.47 -31.91 -9.63
C GLU A 52 -15.16 -32.52 -9.19
N ARG A 53 -14.62 -33.50 -9.94
CA ARG A 53 -13.29 -34.07 -9.65
C ARG A 53 -12.20 -33.02 -9.68
N ALA A 54 -12.18 -32.16 -10.70
CA ALA A 54 -11.18 -31.09 -10.81
C ALA A 54 -11.28 -30.08 -9.65
N LEU A 55 -12.50 -29.76 -9.19
CA LEU A 55 -12.71 -28.87 -8.05
C LEU A 55 -12.22 -29.51 -6.73
N VAL A 56 -12.49 -30.79 -6.52
CA VAL A 56 -12.00 -31.52 -5.34
C VAL A 56 -10.47 -31.58 -5.34
N GLU A 57 -9.85 -31.98 -6.46
CA GLU A 57 -8.40 -32.05 -6.59
C GLU A 57 -7.72 -30.69 -6.37
N LEU A 58 -8.29 -29.61 -6.93
CA LEU A 58 -7.77 -28.26 -6.74
C LEU A 58 -7.87 -27.82 -5.27
N THR A 59 -8.99 -28.12 -4.63
CA THR A 59 -9.24 -27.77 -3.23
C THR A 59 -8.29 -28.53 -2.30
N GLU A 60 -8.10 -29.83 -2.52
CA GLU A 60 -7.19 -30.66 -1.75
C GLU A 60 -5.75 -30.15 -1.90
N LYS A 61 -5.33 -29.82 -3.12
CA LYS A 61 -3.99 -29.30 -3.39
C LYS A 61 -3.76 -27.94 -2.74
N LEU A 62 -4.74 -27.04 -2.82
CA LEU A 62 -4.66 -25.74 -2.16
C LEU A 62 -4.59 -25.88 -0.63
N HIS A 63 -5.34 -26.83 -0.07
CA HIS A 63 -5.30 -27.12 1.37
C HIS A 63 -3.94 -27.69 1.80
N GLN A 64 -3.37 -28.62 1.03
CA GLN A 64 -2.03 -29.16 1.29
C GLN A 64 -0.95 -28.07 1.21
N GLU A 65 -1.01 -27.18 0.21
CA GLU A 65 -0.08 -26.05 0.08
C GLU A 65 -0.22 -25.09 1.28
N PHE A 66 -1.45 -24.78 1.70
CA PHE A 66 -1.69 -23.94 2.89
C PHE A 66 -1.10 -24.54 4.17
N LEU A 67 -1.29 -25.84 4.40
CA LEU A 67 -0.73 -26.53 5.58
C LEU A 67 0.80 -26.55 5.55
N SER A 68 1.40 -26.79 4.39
CA SER A 68 2.84 -26.75 4.18
C SER A 68 3.41 -25.35 4.46
N ASP A 69 2.78 -24.31 3.92
CA ASP A 69 3.19 -22.92 4.14
C ASP A 69 3.05 -22.51 5.62
N GLN A 70 1.97 -22.92 6.29
CA GLN A 70 1.84 -22.69 7.74
C GLN A 70 2.97 -23.34 8.54
N GLN A 71 3.33 -24.60 8.23
CA GLN A 71 4.43 -25.29 8.91
C GLN A 71 5.78 -24.63 8.64
N LYS A 72 6.00 -24.19 7.40
CA LYS A 72 7.22 -23.48 7.00
C LYS A 72 7.36 -22.15 7.74
N ILE A 73 6.31 -21.31 7.73
CA ILE A 73 6.30 -20.02 8.45
C ILE A 73 6.55 -20.23 9.95
N ARG A 74 5.90 -21.23 10.56
CA ARG A 74 6.12 -21.57 11.97
C ARG A 74 7.58 -21.94 12.26
N THR A 75 8.20 -22.71 11.37
CA THR A 75 9.60 -23.15 11.53
C THR A 75 10.57 -21.99 11.34
N GLU A 76 10.35 -21.14 10.34
CA GLU A 76 11.15 -19.93 10.10
C GLU A 76 11.08 -18.96 11.28
N LEU A 77 9.88 -18.72 11.83
CA LEU A 77 9.70 -17.83 12.97
C LEU A 77 10.39 -18.37 14.23
N LEU A 78 10.29 -19.69 14.49
CA LEU A 78 10.99 -20.32 15.61
C LEU A 78 12.52 -20.23 15.45
N GLN A 79 13.03 -20.38 14.23
CA GLN A 79 14.45 -20.24 13.95
C GLN A 79 14.91 -18.80 14.17
N GLN A 80 14.16 -17.81 13.70
CA GLN A 80 14.44 -16.38 13.93
C GLN A 80 14.50 -16.04 15.43
N PHE A 81 13.52 -16.50 16.22
CA PHE A 81 13.55 -16.30 17.67
C PHE A 81 14.76 -16.95 18.33
N LYS A 82 15.16 -18.14 17.86
CA LYS A 82 16.34 -18.83 18.37
C LYS A 82 17.62 -18.07 18.05
N ASP A 83 17.74 -17.54 16.83
CA ASP A 83 18.89 -16.77 16.39
C ASP A 83 19.00 -15.42 17.14
N GLU A 84 17.87 -14.73 17.37
CA GLU A 84 17.84 -13.51 18.19
C GLU A 84 18.21 -13.78 19.66
N LEU A 85 17.75 -14.90 20.24
CA LEU A 85 18.12 -15.30 21.60
C LEU A 85 19.62 -15.60 21.71
N GLU A 86 20.20 -16.34 20.76
CA GLU A 86 21.65 -16.61 20.73
C GLU A 86 22.46 -15.34 20.48
N HIS A 87 21.99 -14.44 19.62
CA HIS A 87 22.62 -13.14 19.43
C HIS A 87 22.63 -12.33 20.73
N THR A 88 21.49 -12.24 21.43
CA THR A 88 21.38 -11.51 22.69
C THR A 88 22.26 -12.13 23.79
N ARG A 89 22.29 -13.47 23.85
CA ARG A 89 23.14 -14.22 24.78
C ARG A 89 24.63 -13.93 24.54
N THR A 90 25.08 -14.05 23.29
CA THR A 90 26.50 -13.84 22.93
C THR A 90 26.94 -12.41 23.18
N ASP A 91 26.07 -11.43 22.91
CA ASP A 91 26.28 -10.02 23.22
C ASP A 91 26.45 -9.77 24.73
N LEU A 92 25.57 -10.35 25.56
CA LEU A 92 25.65 -10.26 27.01
C LEU A 92 26.93 -10.92 27.54
N GLU A 93 27.25 -12.12 27.07
CA GLU A 93 28.48 -12.81 27.45
C GLU A 93 29.73 -12.00 27.07
N SER A 94 29.74 -11.34 25.91
CA SER A 94 30.84 -10.44 25.52
C SER A 94 30.96 -9.26 26.46
N LYS A 95 29.84 -8.58 26.77
CA LYS A 95 29.82 -7.44 27.70
C LYS A 95 30.33 -7.84 29.09
N TYR A 96 29.90 -9.00 29.62
CA TYR A 96 30.40 -9.51 30.90
C TYR A 96 31.89 -9.85 30.86
N ARG A 97 32.38 -10.47 29.76
CA ARG A 97 33.82 -10.74 29.59
C ARG A 97 34.65 -9.46 29.58
N ASP A 98 34.20 -8.43 28.87
CA ASP A 98 34.90 -7.16 28.80
C ASP A 98 34.88 -6.40 30.13
N GLN A 99 33.76 -6.46 30.85
CA GLN A 99 33.66 -5.92 32.21
C GLN A 99 34.64 -6.61 33.17
N LEU A 100 34.69 -7.95 33.18
CA LEU A 100 35.64 -8.72 34.00
C LEU A 100 37.10 -8.44 33.65
N LYS A 101 37.42 -8.27 32.36
CA LYS A 101 38.76 -7.87 31.91
C LYS A 101 39.13 -6.48 32.42
N SER A 102 38.19 -5.52 32.33
CA SER A 102 38.40 -4.15 32.84
C SER A 102 38.65 -4.14 34.35
N GLU A 103 37.85 -4.90 35.12
CA GLU A 103 38.04 -5.00 36.58
C GLU A 103 39.35 -5.68 36.95
N ASN A 104 39.72 -6.78 36.29
CA ASN A 104 41.01 -7.44 36.51
C ASN A 104 42.19 -6.50 36.19
N ALA A 105 42.11 -5.72 35.12
CA ALA A 105 43.13 -4.73 34.78
C ALA A 105 43.25 -3.64 35.86
N LYS A 106 42.12 -3.13 36.37
CA LYS A 106 42.10 -2.16 37.48
C LYS A 106 42.72 -2.75 38.75
N LEU A 107 42.40 -3.99 39.09
CA LEU A 107 42.93 -4.66 40.27
C LEU A 107 44.45 -4.88 40.15
N THR A 108 44.90 -5.32 38.97
CA THR A 108 46.32 -5.53 38.65
C THR A 108 47.10 -4.23 38.75
N GLU A 109 46.57 -3.14 38.18
CA GLU A 109 47.18 -1.81 38.25
C GLU A 109 47.22 -1.28 39.69
N LYS A 110 46.16 -1.49 40.48
CA LYS A 110 46.14 -1.15 41.91
C LYS A 110 47.24 -1.90 42.67
N HIS A 111 47.33 -3.22 42.49
CA HIS A 111 48.35 -4.04 43.12
C HIS A 111 49.77 -3.62 42.71
N ARG A 112 49.98 -3.29 41.43
CA ARG A 112 51.26 -2.77 40.92
C ARG A 112 51.65 -1.46 41.60
N ARG A 113 50.70 -0.54 41.85
CA ARG A 113 50.93 0.71 42.58
C ARG A 113 51.29 0.46 44.03
N GLU A 114 50.52 -0.38 44.72
CA GLU A 114 50.79 -0.76 46.12
C GLU A 114 52.18 -1.39 46.27
N MET A 115 52.56 -2.30 45.37
CA MET A 115 53.90 -2.91 45.36
C MET A 115 55.00 -1.88 45.09
N SER A 116 54.74 -0.89 44.25
CA SER A 116 55.70 0.19 43.97
C SER A 116 55.87 1.13 45.18
N GLU A 117 54.78 1.44 45.88
CA GLU A 117 54.82 2.23 47.12
C GLU A 117 55.53 1.48 48.25
N ALA A 118 55.26 0.18 48.41
CA ALA A 118 55.95 -0.67 49.38
C ALA A 118 57.46 -0.72 49.10
N LYS A 119 57.87 -0.90 47.84
CA LYS A 119 59.28 -0.84 47.42
C LYS A 119 59.92 0.52 47.71
N LYS A 120 59.21 1.64 47.47
CA LYS A 120 59.70 2.99 47.79
C LYS A 120 59.91 3.17 49.31
N LYS A 121 58.94 2.72 50.12
CA LYS A 121 59.05 2.75 51.59
C LYS A 121 60.23 1.91 52.07
N GLN A 122 60.39 0.70 51.54
CA GLN A 122 61.52 -0.18 51.83
C GLN A 122 62.87 0.48 51.49
N TRP A 123 62.98 1.09 50.30
CA TRP A 123 64.18 1.83 49.89
C TRP A 123 64.51 2.99 50.83
N GLN A 124 63.51 3.79 51.20
CA GLN A 124 63.69 4.92 52.13
C GLN A 124 64.14 4.46 53.53
N SER A 125 63.59 3.35 54.04
CA SER A 125 64.03 2.77 55.32
C SER A 125 65.45 2.21 55.28
N THR A 126 65.88 1.59 54.18
CA THR A 126 67.27 1.11 54.02
C THR A 126 68.27 2.27 53.95
N THR A 127 67.84 3.43 53.44
CA THR A 127 68.69 4.63 53.37
C THR A 127 68.84 5.31 54.74
N ALA A 128 67.86 5.16 55.64
CA ALA A 128 67.87 5.72 56.99
C ALA A 128 68.61 4.84 58.02
N ALA A 129 68.82 3.55 57.70
CA ALA A 129 69.48 2.58 58.58
C ALA A 129 70.80 2.07 57.97
N GLY A 130 71.83 2.93 57.87
CA GLY A 130 73.20 2.48 57.63
C GLY A 130 74.11 3.42 56.83
N THR A 131 75.17 3.85 57.49
CA THR A 131 76.40 4.54 57.02
C THR A 131 77.03 3.84 55.78
N PRO A 132 77.81 4.56 54.94
CA PRO A 132 78.08 4.18 53.57
C PRO A 132 79.16 3.09 53.50
N ARG A 133 78.87 2.02 52.75
CA ARG A 133 79.91 1.10 52.26
C ARG A 133 80.12 1.34 50.77
N THR A 134 81.15 2.12 50.48
CA THR A 134 81.76 2.25 49.16
C THR A 134 82.29 0.88 48.74
N ALA A 135 81.64 0.27 47.75
CA ALA A 135 82.24 -0.78 46.93
C ALA A 135 82.29 -0.25 45.50
N VAL A 136 83.48 0.20 45.12
CA VAL A 136 83.82 0.60 43.75
C VAL A 136 83.76 -0.65 42.87
N LEU A 137 82.70 -0.80 42.07
CA LEU A 137 82.66 -1.77 40.97
C LEU A 137 82.03 -1.14 39.72
N ASN A 138 82.92 -0.51 38.96
CA ASN A 138 83.03 -0.49 37.50
C ASN A 138 81.80 -0.07 36.67
N VAL A 139 81.79 1.21 36.28
CA VAL A 139 80.81 1.86 35.39
C VAL A 139 81.01 1.51 33.90
N ASN A 140 81.97 0.66 33.53
CA ASN A 140 82.26 0.30 32.12
C ASN A 140 81.82 -1.11 31.68
N ARG A 141 80.66 -1.60 32.15
CA ARG A 141 80.12 -2.90 31.67
C ARG A 141 78.61 -2.93 31.34
N LEU A 142 78.01 -1.78 31.05
CA LEU A 142 76.59 -1.66 30.63
C LEU A 142 76.32 -0.72 29.44
N THR A 143 77.35 -0.43 28.63
CA THR A 143 77.18 0.22 27.31
C THR A 143 78.06 -0.49 26.31
N GLY A 144 77.55 -1.58 25.72
CA GLY A 144 78.34 -2.40 24.79
C GLY A 144 77.75 -3.76 24.49
N ASN A 145 76.44 -3.82 24.27
CA ASN A 145 75.82 -4.80 23.36
C ASN A 145 74.68 -4.07 22.64
N LEU A 146 75.10 -3.04 21.90
CA LEU A 146 74.33 -2.50 20.80
C LEU A 146 74.53 -3.46 19.61
N ILE A 147 73.41 -3.76 18.95
CA ILE A 147 73.31 -4.15 17.53
C ILE A 147 73.60 -5.62 17.22
N ALA A 148 72.54 -6.42 17.13
CA ALA A 148 72.29 -7.28 15.96
C ALA A 148 70.92 -7.95 16.09
N ASN A 149 69.88 -7.27 15.60
CA ASN A 149 68.74 -7.82 14.85
C ASN A 149 67.59 -6.80 14.81
N CYS A 150 67.91 -5.63 14.26
CA CYS A 150 66.97 -4.81 13.52
C CYS A 150 67.43 -4.86 12.06
N ALA A 151 66.84 -5.76 11.27
CA ALA A 151 66.72 -5.67 9.81
C ALA A 151 65.98 -6.92 9.29
N VAL A 152 64.76 -6.72 8.80
CA VAL A 152 64.14 -7.24 7.55
C VAL A 152 62.64 -6.88 7.69
N ALA A 153 62.23 -5.66 7.34
CA ALA A 153 61.77 -5.27 6.01
C ALA A 153 60.51 -6.03 5.53
N ARG A 154 59.34 -5.37 5.58
CA ARG A 154 58.46 -5.11 4.41
C ARG A 154 57.30 -4.15 4.77
N ARG A 155 57.26 -3.01 4.08
CA ARG A 155 56.10 -2.13 3.80
C ARG A 155 55.17 -2.83 2.79
N PRO A 156 53.86 -2.49 2.59
CA PRO A 156 53.43 -1.13 2.20
C PRO A 156 52.00 -0.66 2.66
N SER A 157 51.67 0.51 2.14
CA SER A 157 50.56 1.49 2.26
C SER A 157 49.08 1.06 2.17
N LEU A 158 48.19 2.04 2.43
CA LEU A 158 46.74 2.21 2.11
C LEU A 158 45.83 1.97 3.36
N GLN A 159 44.75 2.69 3.70
CA GLN A 159 44.02 3.89 3.25
C GLN A 159 43.00 4.27 4.39
N PRO A 160 42.31 5.43 4.36
CA PRO A 160 41.50 6.04 5.45
C PRO A 160 40.03 5.54 5.54
N PRO A 161 39.18 6.08 6.47
CA PRO A 161 38.05 5.36 7.05
C PRO A 161 36.82 5.23 6.14
N LEU A 162 36.05 4.16 6.36
CA LEU A 162 34.84 3.78 5.63
C LEU A 162 33.74 4.85 5.68
N GLN A 163 33.27 5.21 4.49
CA GLN A 163 32.27 6.22 4.17
C GLN A 163 30.88 5.57 4.08
N LEU A 164 29.85 6.30 4.53
CA LEU A 164 28.42 5.97 4.36
C LEU A 164 28.08 5.72 2.87
N PRO A 165 27.15 4.80 2.56
CA PRO A 165 26.77 4.53 1.17
C PRO A 165 26.07 5.74 0.53
N PRO A 166 26.37 6.05 -0.74
CA PRO A 166 25.76 7.18 -1.45
C PRO A 166 24.29 6.93 -1.80
N PRO A 167 23.49 7.99 -2.04
CA PRO A 167 22.12 7.87 -2.47
C PRO A 167 22.02 7.24 -3.85
N VAL A 168 21.06 6.34 -3.99
CA VAL A 168 20.69 5.65 -5.24
C VAL A 168 20.31 6.72 -6.29
N PRO A 169 20.83 6.64 -7.53
CA PRO A 169 20.47 7.60 -8.56
C PRO A 169 18.98 7.52 -8.87
N ASN A 170 18.32 8.68 -8.82
CA ASN A 170 17.02 8.90 -9.45
C ASN A 170 17.09 8.40 -10.89
N ASN A 171 16.43 7.27 -11.17
CA ASN A 171 15.85 7.08 -12.49
C ASN A 171 14.74 8.11 -12.62
N SER A 172 15.15 9.33 -12.99
CA SER A 172 14.30 10.21 -13.76
C SER A 172 13.88 9.40 -14.98
N LEU A 173 12.66 8.87 -14.96
CA LEU A 173 11.92 8.70 -16.20
C LEU A 173 11.83 10.11 -16.78
N ALA A 174 12.84 10.49 -17.56
CA ALA A 174 12.70 11.51 -18.57
C ALA A 174 11.61 10.97 -19.49
N ILE A 175 10.36 11.35 -19.20
CA ILE A 175 9.35 11.43 -20.23
C ILE A 175 9.98 12.40 -21.22
N ARG A 176 10.52 11.86 -22.32
CA ARG A 176 10.80 12.66 -23.51
C ARG A 176 9.45 13.28 -23.86
N ALA A 177 9.25 14.52 -23.46
CA ALA A 177 8.26 15.36 -24.10
C ALA A 177 8.71 15.38 -25.56
N ASN A 178 7.92 14.79 -26.44
CA ASN A 178 8.14 14.95 -27.86
C ASN A 178 8.20 16.46 -28.13
N ASP A 179 9.33 16.92 -28.66
CA ASP A 179 9.52 18.25 -29.23
C ASP A 179 8.63 18.37 -30.48
N GLU A 180 7.32 18.34 -30.30
CA GLU A 180 6.36 18.71 -31.33
C GLU A 180 5.94 20.15 -31.08
N VAL A 181 6.35 21.01 -32.01
CA VAL A 181 5.85 22.37 -32.17
C VAL A 181 4.33 22.29 -32.36
N TYR A 182 3.58 22.66 -31.32
CA TYR A 182 2.12 22.61 -31.34
C TYR A 182 1.53 23.78 -32.14
N GLU A 183 1.11 23.51 -33.37
CA GLU A 183 0.24 24.41 -34.13
C GLU A 183 -1.20 24.31 -33.60
N GLY A 184 -1.71 25.43 -33.07
CA GLY A 184 -2.97 25.50 -32.34
C GLY A 184 -4.20 25.07 -33.13
N ARG A 185 -4.61 23.81 -32.93
CA ARG A 185 -5.96 23.29 -33.20
C ARG A 185 -6.71 23.10 -31.88
N ALA A 186 -8.01 23.42 -31.88
CA ALA A 186 -8.89 23.32 -30.72
C ALA A 186 -8.85 21.91 -30.13
N PHE A 187 -8.34 21.79 -28.90
CA PHE A 187 -8.32 20.54 -28.15
C PHE A 187 -9.73 20.27 -27.61
N VAL A 188 -10.33 19.14 -27.96
CA VAL A 188 -11.46 18.56 -27.22
C VAL A 188 -11.03 17.19 -26.77
N HIS A 189 -10.49 17.10 -25.55
CA HIS A 189 -10.14 15.82 -24.94
C HIS A 189 -11.23 15.42 -23.98
N ASN A 190 -12.06 14.45 -24.38
CA ASN A 190 -13.05 13.81 -23.51
C ASN A 190 -12.40 12.58 -22.89
N GLN A 191 -11.86 12.70 -21.67
CA GLN A 191 -11.33 11.55 -20.95
C GLN A 191 -12.25 11.18 -19.80
N PRO A 192 -12.75 9.92 -19.75
CA PRO A 192 -13.31 9.40 -18.52
C PRO A 192 -12.15 9.19 -17.55
N ILE A 193 -12.03 10.08 -16.57
CA ILE A 193 -11.16 9.84 -15.42
C ILE A 193 -11.95 8.97 -14.46
N VAL A 194 -11.32 7.86 -14.04
CA VAL A 194 -11.78 6.90 -13.03
C VAL A 194 -12.91 7.47 -12.15
N ASP A 195 -14.08 6.82 -12.29
CA ASP A 195 -15.41 7.18 -11.75
C ASP A 195 -16.33 7.79 -12.81
N ALA A 196 -17.61 7.98 -12.49
CA ALA A 196 -18.63 8.58 -13.36
C ALA A 196 -18.41 10.10 -13.58
N ILE A 197 -17.15 10.48 -13.84
CA ILE A 197 -16.67 11.86 -13.92
C ILE A 197 -16.21 12.12 -15.35
N VAL A 198 -16.74 13.18 -15.94
CA VAL A 198 -16.37 13.64 -17.27
C VAL A 198 -15.63 14.96 -17.13
N LEU A 199 -14.40 14.99 -17.63
CA LEU A 199 -13.64 16.22 -17.80
C LEU A 199 -13.61 16.61 -19.27
N LYS A 200 -13.83 17.89 -19.52
CA LYS A 200 -13.71 18.49 -20.84
C LYS A 200 -12.80 19.70 -20.74
N VAL A 201 -11.69 19.64 -21.47
CA VAL A 201 -10.87 20.81 -21.78
C VAL A 201 -11.25 21.27 -23.17
N SER A 202 -11.57 22.54 -23.34
CA SER A 202 -11.90 23.14 -24.64
C SER A 202 -11.50 24.60 -24.71
N ASN A 203 -11.38 25.13 -25.91
CA ASN A 203 -11.34 26.58 -26.14
C ASN A 203 -12.76 27.07 -26.45
N PRO A 204 -13.16 28.27 -25.99
CA PRO A 204 -14.47 28.83 -26.32
C PRO A 204 -14.60 28.98 -27.84
N VAL A 205 -15.49 28.21 -28.44
CA VAL A 205 -15.70 28.16 -29.90
C VAL A 205 -16.33 29.46 -30.43
N LEU A 206 -17.02 30.22 -29.56
CA LEU A 206 -17.85 31.36 -29.96
C LEU A 206 -17.07 32.62 -30.41
N ASP A 207 -15.80 32.79 -30.04
CA ASP A 207 -15.08 34.06 -30.30
C ASP A 207 -13.81 33.93 -31.18
N GLY A 208 -13.41 32.72 -31.60
CA GLY A 208 -12.14 32.51 -32.31
C GLY A 208 -10.88 32.84 -31.49
N VAL A 209 -11.06 33.15 -30.20
CA VAL A 209 -9.99 33.52 -29.26
C VAL A 209 -9.30 32.25 -28.75
N LYS A 210 -8.14 31.94 -29.33
CA LYS A 210 -7.28 30.82 -28.89
C LYS A 210 -6.59 31.07 -27.55
N THR A 211 -6.71 32.26 -26.97
CA THR A 211 -6.03 32.65 -25.73
C THR A 211 -6.75 32.20 -24.47
N ARG A 212 -7.93 31.55 -24.57
CA ARG A 212 -8.68 31.09 -23.38
C ARG A 212 -8.83 29.59 -23.35
N ILE A 213 -8.66 29.02 -22.15
CA ILE A 213 -8.85 27.60 -21.87
C ILE A 213 -10.02 27.45 -20.91
N ILE A 214 -10.97 26.60 -21.29
CA ILE A 214 -12.12 26.22 -20.48
C ILE A 214 -11.90 24.80 -19.99
N LEU A 215 -12.00 24.60 -18.68
CA LEU A 215 -11.96 23.31 -18.01
C LEU A 215 -13.30 23.07 -17.32
N SER A 216 -14.11 22.15 -17.87
CA SER A 216 -15.41 21.78 -17.35
C SER A 216 -15.37 20.38 -16.73
N ILE A 217 -16.05 20.18 -15.59
CA ILE A 217 -16.21 18.89 -14.92
C ILE A 217 -17.69 18.57 -14.71
N ALA A 218 -18.06 17.33 -15.02
CA ALA A 218 -19.37 16.77 -14.74
C ALA A 218 -19.23 15.58 -13.79
N LEU A 219 -19.98 15.60 -12.68
CA LEU A 219 -20.10 14.52 -11.72
C LEU A 219 -21.59 14.22 -11.52
N LYS A 220 -21.98 12.94 -11.65
CA LYS A 220 -23.38 12.53 -11.48
C LYS A 220 -23.95 12.88 -10.09
N PHE A 221 -23.10 12.90 -9.07
CA PHE A 221 -23.45 13.14 -7.66
C PHE A 221 -23.10 14.57 -7.18
N TYR A 222 -22.87 15.53 -8.09
CA TYR A 222 -22.52 16.89 -7.70
C TYR A 222 -23.60 17.57 -6.84
N ALA A 223 -24.88 17.30 -7.12
CA ALA A 223 -26.00 17.87 -6.37
C ALA A 223 -25.97 17.46 -4.88
N GLU A 224 -25.47 16.26 -4.56
CA GLU A 224 -25.28 15.80 -3.19
C GLU A 224 -24.14 16.57 -2.52
N LEU A 225 -23.01 16.74 -3.21
CA LEU A 225 -21.88 17.55 -2.72
C LEU A 225 -22.26 19.03 -2.50
N GLN A 226 -23.13 19.58 -3.35
CA GLN A 226 -23.61 20.96 -3.24
C GLN A 226 -24.36 21.20 -1.92
N GLN A 227 -25.14 20.22 -1.43
CA GLN A 227 -25.80 20.28 -0.12
C GLN A 227 -24.80 20.34 1.05
N HIS A 228 -23.55 19.97 0.81
CA HIS A 228 -22.47 19.99 1.77
C HIS A 228 -21.46 21.14 1.56
N GLY A 229 -21.80 22.14 0.74
CA GLY A 229 -21.01 23.38 0.61
C GLY A 229 -19.94 23.35 -0.47
N ALA A 230 -20.09 22.50 -1.50
CA ALA A 230 -19.16 22.45 -2.64
C ALA A 230 -18.98 23.81 -3.32
N ASP A 231 -20.06 24.55 -3.59
CA ASP A 231 -19.96 25.83 -4.30
C ASP A 231 -19.16 26.89 -3.52
N ASP A 232 -19.31 26.93 -2.18
CA ASP A 232 -18.59 27.88 -1.34
C ASP A 232 -17.09 27.58 -1.32
N LEU A 233 -16.73 26.30 -1.26
CA LEU A 233 -15.34 25.84 -1.37
C LEU A 233 -14.74 26.20 -2.73
N PHE A 234 -15.50 26.01 -3.81
CA PHE A 234 -15.04 26.31 -5.17
C PHE A 234 -14.86 27.81 -5.39
N ARG A 235 -15.79 28.64 -4.90
CA ARG A 235 -15.63 30.10 -4.91
C ARG A 235 -14.39 30.53 -4.11
N ARG A 236 -14.08 29.87 -3.00
CA ARG A 236 -12.88 30.15 -2.19
C ARG A 236 -11.58 29.75 -2.90
N ILE A 237 -11.55 28.61 -3.60
CA ILE A 237 -10.32 28.10 -4.24
C ILE A 237 -10.08 28.72 -5.62
N TYR A 238 -11.12 28.80 -6.44
CA TYR A 238 -11.02 29.15 -7.85
C TYR A 238 -11.54 30.55 -8.18
N GLY A 239 -12.42 31.14 -7.36
CA GLY A 239 -12.88 32.53 -7.40
C GLY A 239 -12.86 33.21 -8.78
N GLY A 240 -11.78 33.92 -9.09
CA GLY A 240 -11.62 34.69 -10.33
C GLY A 240 -11.55 33.85 -11.63
N HIS A 241 -11.32 32.55 -11.52
CA HIS A 241 -11.27 31.61 -12.65
C HIS A 241 -12.55 30.78 -12.79
N MET A 242 -13.49 30.85 -11.84
CA MET A 242 -14.74 30.09 -11.92
C MET A 242 -15.80 30.90 -12.68
N ARG A 243 -16.44 30.29 -13.69
CA ARG A 243 -17.58 30.92 -14.36
C ARG A 243 -18.82 30.95 -13.45
N ALA A 244 -19.60 32.03 -13.56
CA ALA A 244 -20.87 32.16 -12.86
C ALA A 244 -21.90 31.10 -13.33
N THR A 245 -21.91 30.79 -14.63
CA THR A 245 -22.76 29.76 -15.22
C THR A 245 -21.88 28.65 -15.81
N PRO A 246 -22.03 27.39 -15.37
CA PRO A 246 -21.29 26.28 -15.93
C PRO A 246 -21.72 26.00 -17.38
N GLU A 247 -20.84 25.33 -18.13
CA GLU A 247 -21.14 24.85 -19.47
C GLU A 247 -22.31 23.85 -19.46
N SER A 248 -23.15 23.88 -20.51
CA SER A 248 -24.28 22.97 -20.62
C SER A 248 -23.84 21.50 -20.51
N GLY A 249 -24.43 20.77 -19.56
CA GLY A 249 -24.09 19.37 -19.28
C GLY A 249 -22.93 19.17 -18.28
N PHE A 250 -22.35 20.24 -17.75
CA PHE A 250 -21.30 20.21 -16.73
C PHE A 250 -21.77 20.88 -15.44
N ASN A 251 -21.14 20.53 -14.32
CA ASN A 251 -21.48 21.07 -13.00
C ASN A 251 -20.64 22.29 -12.65
N VAL A 252 -19.34 22.25 -12.97
CA VAL A 252 -18.40 23.33 -12.70
C VAL A 252 -17.58 23.60 -13.95
N THR A 253 -17.39 24.88 -14.26
CA THR A 253 -16.55 25.33 -15.37
C THR A 253 -15.57 26.41 -14.91
N LEU A 254 -14.30 26.17 -15.17
CA LEU A 254 -13.21 27.10 -14.95
C LEU A 254 -12.74 27.69 -16.28
N GLU A 255 -12.43 28.98 -16.30
CA GLU A 255 -11.92 29.73 -17.44
C GLU A 255 -10.57 30.36 -17.06
N TYR A 256 -9.55 30.04 -17.87
CA TYR A 256 -8.21 30.57 -17.72
C TYR A 256 -7.83 31.37 -18.97
N ASP A 257 -7.40 32.61 -18.78
CA ASP A 257 -6.90 33.47 -19.86
C ASP A 257 -5.36 33.38 -19.94
N LEU A 258 -4.86 32.94 -21.09
CA LEU A 258 -3.43 32.75 -21.35
C LEU A 258 -2.67 34.07 -21.48
N SER A 259 -3.38 35.17 -21.78
CA SER A 259 -2.78 36.52 -21.79
C SER A 259 -2.58 37.13 -20.40
N ALA A 260 -3.27 36.61 -19.39
CA ALA A 260 -3.30 37.19 -18.04
C ALA A 260 -3.07 36.10 -16.98
N LEU A 261 -1.97 35.34 -17.14
CA LEU A 261 -1.57 34.33 -16.17
C LEU A 261 -0.80 34.95 -14.99
N PRO A 262 -1.01 34.46 -13.76
CA PRO A 262 -0.20 34.86 -12.62
C PRO A 262 1.24 34.35 -12.74
N ASP A 263 2.20 35.00 -12.08
CA ASP A 263 3.61 34.61 -12.09
C ASP A 263 3.84 33.15 -11.63
N ASN A 264 2.96 32.65 -10.75
CA ASN A 264 3.02 31.28 -10.22
C ASN A 264 2.08 30.32 -10.98
N THR A 265 2.40 30.05 -12.23
CA THR A 265 1.64 29.12 -13.09
C THR A 265 1.60 27.69 -12.54
N SER A 266 2.64 27.26 -11.82
CA SER A 266 2.72 25.90 -11.26
C SER A 266 1.61 25.62 -10.25
N GLU A 267 1.39 26.54 -9.30
CA GLU A 267 0.31 26.40 -8.31
C GLU A 267 -1.08 26.43 -8.97
N LEU A 268 -1.26 27.25 -10.01
CA LEU A 268 -2.51 27.32 -10.77
C LEU A 268 -2.82 25.96 -11.41
N VAL A 269 -1.82 25.36 -12.05
CA VAL A 269 -1.96 24.04 -12.69
C VAL A 269 -2.24 22.96 -11.66
N GLN A 270 -1.57 22.97 -10.51
CA GLN A 270 -1.84 22.02 -9.43
C GLN A 270 -3.26 22.17 -8.87
N LYS A 271 -3.75 23.40 -8.69
CA LYS A 271 -5.14 23.64 -8.27
C LYS A 271 -6.13 23.17 -9.34
N ALA A 272 -5.84 23.42 -10.61
CA ALA A 272 -6.70 22.98 -11.71
C ALA A 272 -6.74 21.45 -11.86
N SER A 273 -5.63 20.75 -11.63
CA SER A 273 -5.59 19.28 -11.69
C SER A 273 -6.28 18.61 -10.51
N ALA A 274 -6.32 19.28 -9.34
CA ALA A 274 -7.01 18.81 -8.14
C ALA A 274 -8.55 19.01 -8.15
N LEU A 275 -9.17 19.25 -9.32
CA LEU A 275 -10.59 19.59 -9.43
C LEU A 275 -11.52 18.54 -8.80
N LYS A 276 -11.32 17.26 -9.13
CA LYS A 276 -12.06 16.13 -8.53
C LYS A 276 -11.89 16.11 -7.01
N ARG A 277 -10.65 16.22 -6.54
CA ARG A 277 -10.31 16.21 -5.11
C ARG A 277 -11.03 17.36 -4.39
N ASN A 278 -11.03 18.56 -4.95
CA ASN A 278 -11.68 19.72 -4.35
C ASN A 278 -13.21 19.59 -4.33
N CYS A 279 -13.85 18.93 -5.31
CA CYS A 279 -15.28 18.58 -5.21
C CYS A 279 -15.56 17.77 -3.93
N PHE A 280 -14.78 16.72 -3.71
CA PHE A 280 -14.94 15.86 -2.53
C PHE A 280 -14.50 16.53 -1.22
N ALA A 281 -13.52 17.44 -1.26
CA ALA A 281 -13.01 18.09 -0.05
C ALA A 281 -14.11 18.82 0.74
N SER A 282 -15.09 19.40 0.05
CA SER A 282 -16.21 20.14 0.66
C SER A 282 -16.94 19.35 1.75
N VAL A 283 -17.32 18.11 1.45
CA VAL A 283 -18.01 17.26 2.42
C VAL A 283 -17.10 16.88 3.58
N PHE A 284 -15.83 16.58 3.34
CA PHE A 284 -14.92 16.24 4.44
C PHE A 284 -14.64 17.43 5.36
N GLU A 285 -14.39 18.61 4.80
CA GLU A 285 -14.14 19.83 5.58
C GLU A 285 -15.32 20.15 6.50
N LYS A 286 -16.55 20.08 5.99
CA LYS A 286 -17.78 20.32 6.77
C LYS A 286 -17.88 19.41 8.00
N TYR A 287 -17.65 18.11 7.85
CA TYR A 287 -17.73 17.17 8.97
C TYR A 287 -16.52 17.25 9.91
N PHE A 288 -15.35 17.64 9.39
CA PHE A 288 -14.18 17.91 10.24
C PHE A 288 -14.41 19.15 11.10
N GLU A 289 -15.07 20.18 10.58
CA GLU A 289 -15.47 21.37 11.33
C GLU A 289 -16.53 21.07 12.39
N PHE A 290 -17.51 20.21 12.10
CA PHE A 290 -18.47 19.75 13.12
C PHE A 290 -17.79 19.03 14.28
N GLN A 291 -16.82 18.16 13.99
CA GLN A 291 -16.04 17.49 15.02
C GLN A 291 -15.16 18.49 15.80
N GLU A 292 -14.49 19.43 15.12
CA GLU A 292 -13.66 20.47 15.76
C GLU A 292 -14.48 21.39 16.68
N ALA A 293 -15.72 21.69 16.31
CA ALA A 293 -16.67 22.47 17.11
C ALA A 293 -17.36 21.65 18.22
N GLY A 294 -17.13 20.33 18.29
CA GLY A 294 -17.79 19.43 19.25
C GLY A 294 -19.30 19.29 19.01
N GLN A 295 -19.78 19.54 17.80
CA GLN A 295 -21.20 19.44 17.45
C GLN A 295 -21.56 18.01 17.05
N GLU A 296 -22.53 17.42 17.74
CA GLU A 296 -23.04 16.07 17.49
C GLU A 296 -24.47 16.09 16.96
N GLY A 297 -24.93 14.95 16.43
CA GLY A 297 -26.32 14.77 16.01
C GLY A 297 -26.68 15.41 14.66
N HIS A 298 -25.68 15.95 13.95
CA HIS A 298 -25.87 16.41 12.57
C HIS A 298 -26.26 15.25 11.65
N LYS A 299 -27.13 15.53 10.67
CA LYS A 299 -27.47 14.56 9.63
C LYS A 299 -26.19 14.11 8.92
N ARG A 300 -25.97 12.80 8.83
CA ARG A 300 -24.83 12.23 8.08
C ARG A 300 -24.91 12.58 6.59
N ALA A 301 -23.75 12.67 5.95
CA ALA A 301 -23.68 12.82 4.49
C ALA A 301 -23.84 11.44 3.86
N VAL A 302 -24.55 11.40 2.74
CA VAL A 302 -24.70 10.21 1.91
C VAL A 302 -24.33 10.64 0.50
N ILE A 303 -23.21 10.13 0.00
CA ILE A 303 -22.66 10.49 -1.31
C ILE A 303 -22.59 9.23 -2.18
N ASN A 304 -23.42 9.18 -3.21
CA ASN A 304 -23.49 8.11 -4.19
C ASN A 304 -22.45 8.35 -5.30
N TYR A 305 -21.17 8.18 -4.94
CA TYR A 305 -20.05 8.47 -5.83
C TYR A 305 -19.95 7.54 -7.05
N ARG A 306 -20.67 6.39 -7.02
CA ARG A 306 -20.96 5.53 -8.18
C ARG A 306 -22.43 5.08 -8.13
N GLU A 307 -22.92 4.53 -9.23
CA GLU A 307 -24.30 4.00 -9.35
C GLU A 307 -24.60 2.90 -8.33
N ASP A 308 -23.60 2.11 -7.98
CA ASP A 308 -23.70 0.95 -7.09
C ASP A 308 -22.93 1.07 -5.77
N GLU A 309 -22.25 2.19 -5.53
CA GLU A 309 -21.44 2.42 -4.33
C GLU A 309 -21.82 3.72 -3.63
N THR A 310 -21.66 3.74 -2.31
CA THR A 310 -22.08 4.88 -1.49
C THR A 310 -21.06 5.16 -0.39
N MET A 311 -20.80 6.43 -0.13
CA MET A 311 -19.95 6.90 0.96
C MET A 311 -20.81 7.61 2.00
N TYR A 312 -20.63 7.24 3.26
CA TYR A 312 -21.31 7.84 4.40
C TYR A 312 -20.30 8.56 5.27
N ILE A 313 -20.63 9.79 5.71
CA ILE A 313 -19.77 10.56 6.60
C ILE A 313 -20.59 11.04 7.79
N GLU A 314 -20.10 10.75 8.99
CA GLU A 314 -20.73 11.13 10.25
C GLU A 314 -19.68 11.73 11.19
N ALA A 315 -20.04 12.82 11.87
CA ALA A 315 -19.20 13.46 12.88
C ALA A 315 -19.77 13.20 14.27
N LYS A 316 -18.89 12.83 15.20
CA LYS A 316 -19.12 12.78 16.66
C LYS A 316 -18.15 13.76 17.32
N ALA A 317 -18.28 14.04 18.61
CA ALA A 317 -17.40 15.00 19.29
C ALA A 317 -15.93 14.56 19.28
N ASP A 318 -15.67 13.25 19.38
CA ASP A 318 -14.32 12.70 19.52
C ASP A 318 -13.72 12.15 18.22
N ARG A 319 -14.51 11.98 17.16
CA ARG A 319 -14.09 11.34 15.90
C ARG A 319 -15.01 11.68 14.73
N VAL A 320 -14.47 11.52 13.52
CA VAL A 320 -15.25 11.49 12.27
C VAL A 320 -15.17 10.09 11.70
N THR A 321 -16.32 9.51 11.36
CA THR A 321 -16.43 8.18 10.77
C THR A 321 -16.76 8.32 9.29
N VAL A 322 -15.97 7.67 8.44
CA VAL A 322 -16.18 7.60 6.99
C VAL A 322 -16.40 6.14 6.61
N ILE A 323 -17.56 5.82 6.04
CA ILE A 323 -17.93 4.45 5.65
C ILE A 323 -18.05 4.38 4.14
N PHE A 324 -17.26 3.52 3.52
CA PHE A 324 -17.37 3.17 2.10
C PHE A 324 -18.16 1.88 1.94
N SER A 325 -19.25 1.93 1.18
CA SER A 325 -19.97 0.77 0.67
C SER A 325 -19.51 0.50 -0.76
N THR A 326 -18.51 -0.36 -0.91
CA THR A 326 -17.95 -0.77 -2.23
C THR A 326 -18.60 -2.06 -2.71
N VAL A 327 -18.68 -2.23 -4.03
CA VAL A 327 -19.16 -3.47 -4.66
C VAL A 327 -17.99 -4.14 -5.39
N PHE A 328 -17.80 -5.42 -5.13
CA PHE A 328 -16.86 -6.27 -5.87
C PHE A 328 -17.61 -6.97 -7.00
N LYS A 329 -17.20 -6.73 -8.25
CA LYS A 329 -17.89 -7.32 -9.40
C LYS A 329 -17.58 -8.81 -9.56
N ASP A 330 -16.33 -9.18 -9.30
CA ASP A 330 -15.84 -10.55 -9.41
C ASP A 330 -15.82 -11.23 -8.03
N ALA A 331 -16.25 -12.48 -7.95
CA ALA A 331 -16.20 -13.26 -6.70
C ALA A 331 -14.75 -13.41 -6.17
N ASP A 332 -13.78 -13.56 -7.08
CA ASP A 332 -12.35 -13.63 -6.72
C ASP A 332 -11.85 -12.33 -6.07
N ASP A 333 -12.37 -11.18 -6.51
CA ASP A 333 -12.01 -9.86 -5.95
C ASP A 333 -12.56 -9.69 -4.54
N VAL A 334 -13.68 -10.34 -4.20
CA VAL A 334 -14.16 -10.40 -2.81
C VAL A 334 -13.13 -11.11 -1.92
N ILE A 335 -12.59 -12.24 -2.39
CA ILE A 335 -11.62 -13.03 -1.61
C ILE A 335 -10.30 -12.28 -1.46
N ILE A 336 -9.73 -11.75 -2.55
CA ILE A 336 -8.49 -10.98 -2.50
C ILE A 336 -8.71 -9.70 -1.66
N GLY A 337 -9.83 -9.00 -1.88
CA GLY A 337 -10.21 -7.81 -1.13
C GLY A 337 -10.31 -8.08 0.38
N LYS A 338 -10.86 -9.22 0.79
CA LYS A 338 -10.93 -9.64 2.20
C LYS A 338 -9.54 -9.73 2.83
N VAL A 339 -8.55 -10.28 2.12
CA VAL A 339 -7.16 -10.35 2.61
C VAL A 339 -6.60 -8.94 2.83
N PHE A 340 -6.75 -8.04 1.86
CA PHE A 340 -6.33 -6.63 2.03
C PHE A 340 -7.02 -5.96 3.22
N LEU A 341 -8.33 -6.11 3.35
CA LEU A 341 -9.10 -5.48 4.43
C LEU A 341 -8.76 -6.04 5.81
N GLN A 342 -8.40 -7.32 5.89
CA GLN A 342 -7.87 -7.91 7.11
C GLN A 342 -6.54 -7.27 7.52
N GLU A 343 -5.61 -7.08 6.58
CA GLU A 343 -4.36 -6.36 6.83
C GLU A 343 -4.60 -4.90 7.24
N PHE A 344 -5.57 -4.21 6.61
CA PHE A 344 -5.94 -2.85 7.00
C PHE A 344 -6.50 -2.76 8.42
N ARG A 345 -7.32 -3.73 8.84
CA ARG A 345 -7.82 -3.81 10.22
C ARG A 345 -6.68 -3.95 11.22
N GLU A 346 -5.63 -4.67 10.86
CA GLU A 346 -4.43 -4.85 11.68
C GLU A 346 -3.35 -3.77 11.47
N GLY A 347 -3.58 -2.81 10.57
CA GLY A 347 -2.59 -1.81 10.16
C GLY A 347 -2.08 -0.92 11.30
N ARG A 348 -2.83 -0.80 12.40
CA ARG A 348 -2.36 -0.09 13.61
C ARG A 348 -1.18 -0.78 14.31
N LYS A 349 -0.90 -2.05 14.01
CA LYS A 349 0.33 -2.73 14.44
C LYS A 349 1.58 -2.06 13.85
N ALA A 350 1.51 -1.63 12.59
CA ALA A 350 2.60 -0.93 11.91
C ALA A 350 2.67 0.56 12.28
N SER A 351 1.52 1.21 12.46
CA SER A 351 1.44 2.62 12.86
C SER A 351 0.35 2.86 13.90
N GLN A 352 0.76 3.04 15.16
CA GLN A 352 -0.16 3.22 16.28
C GLN A 352 -1.02 4.49 16.17
N THR A 353 -0.50 5.50 15.46
CA THR A 353 -1.14 6.80 15.23
C THR A 353 -2.07 6.83 14.03
N ALA A 354 -2.14 5.76 13.22
CA ALA A 354 -3.01 5.69 12.05
C ALA A 354 -4.51 5.61 12.42
N PRO A 355 -5.42 5.99 11.49
CA PRO A 355 -6.85 5.75 11.62
C PRO A 355 -7.17 4.29 11.95
N ALA A 356 -8.22 4.08 12.75
CA ALA A 356 -8.74 2.72 12.94
C ALA A 356 -9.63 2.34 11.74
N VAL A 357 -9.44 1.12 11.24
CA VAL A 357 -10.21 0.58 10.12
C VAL A 357 -11.00 -0.63 10.58
N LEU A 358 -12.29 -0.64 10.28
CA LEU A 358 -13.19 -1.78 10.47
C LEU A 358 -13.73 -2.20 9.12
N TYR A 359 -14.03 -3.48 8.95
CA TYR A 359 -14.71 -3.95 7.74
C TYR A 359 -15.79 -4.96 8.07
N SER A 360 -16.83 -4.97 7.24
CA SER A 360 -17.91 -5.95 7.22
C SER A 360 -18.17 -6.36 5.78
N LEU A 361 -18.47 -7.64 5.56
CA LEU A 361 -18.86 -8.18 4.26
C LEU A 361 -20.32 -8.61 4.33
N GLY A 362 -21.09 -8.39 3.27
CA GLY A 362 -22.49 -8.79 3.21
C GLY A 362 -23.44 -7.83 3.91
N GLU A 363 -23.11 -7.42 5.14
CA GLU A 363 -23.99 -6.63 5.99
C GLU A 363 -23.46 -5.22 6.30
N PRO A 364 -24.34 -4.20 6.34
CA PRO A 364 -23.98 -2.87 6.83
C PRO A 364 -23.64 -2.90 8.34
N PRO A 365 -22.71 -2.03 8.78
CA PRO A 365 -22.47 -1.76 10.20
C PRO A 365 -23.74 -1.32 10.94
N LEU A 366 -23.78 -1.49 12.26
CA LEU A 366 -24.96 -1.16 13.07
C LEU A 366 -25.42 0.29 12.87
N GLU A 367 -24.49 1.21 12.64
CA GLU A 367 -24.77 2.62 12.37
C GLU A 367 -25.62 2.82 11.10
N LEU A 368 -25.56 1.89 10.15
CA LEU A 368 -26.23 1.96 8.85
C LEU A 368 -27.40 0.96 8.71
N LYS A 369 -27.65 0.07 9.68
CA LYS A 369 -28.68 -0.99 9.56
C LYS A 369 -30.10 -0.46 9.37
N ASP A 370 -30.41 0.71 9.91
CA ASP A 370 -31.75 1.30 9.83
C ASP A 370 -31.98 2.16 8.57
N LEU A 371 -30.96 2.28 7.69
CA LEU A 371 -31.06 3.10 6.49
C LEU A 371 -31.63 2.29 5.32
N PRO A 372 -32.69 2.79 4.64
CA PRO A 372 -33.28 2.11 3.48
C PRO A 372 -32.35 2.10 2.24
N GLY A 373 -31.26 2.88 2.26
CA GLY A 373 -30.24 2.92 1.20
C GLY A 373 -29.03 2.00 1.43
N ALA A 374 -28.92 1.36 2.61
CA ALA A 374 -27.81 0.47 2.91
C ALA A 374 -28.00 -0.86 2.18
N ARG A 375 -27.11 -1.16 1.23
CA ARG A 375 -27.15 -2.40 0.44
C ARG A 375 -26.72 -3.61 1.26
N VAL A 376 -27.37 -4.73 1.04
CA VAL A 376 -27.02 -6.03 1.60
C VAL A 376 -26.71 -6.97 0.44
N GLY A 377 -25.64 -7.75 0.53
CA GLY A 377 -25.31 -8.76 -0.46
C GLY A 377 -23.86 -9.24 -0.39
N ASP A 378 -23.62 -10.49 -0.80
CA ASP A 378 -22.34 -11.19 -0.63
C ASP A 378 -21.15 -10.49 -1.29
N ASN A 379 -21.42 -9.68 -2.33
CA ASN A 379 -20.42 -8.92 -3.08
C ASN A 379 -20.24 -7.47 -2.59
N VAL A 380 -20.92 -7.09 -1.50
CA VAL A 380 -20.85 -5.75 -0.91
C VAL A 380 -19.91 -5.76 0.28
N GLY A 381 -18.94 -4.85 0.27
CA GLY A 381 -18.03 -4.61 1.38
C GLY A 381 -18.26 -3.23 2.00
N TYR A 382 -18.40 -3.20 3.32
CA TYR A 382 -18.42 -1.97 4.09
C TYR A 382 -17.07 -1.77 4.76
N ILE A 383 -16.38 -0.67 4.44
CA ILE A 383 -15.10 -0.29 5.03
C ILE A 383 -15.32 0.99 5.83
N THR A 384 -15.06 0.94 7.13
CA THR A 384 -15.24 2.07 8.05
C THR A 384 -13.90 2.59 8.51
N PHE A 385 -13.60 3.85 8.20
CA PHE A 385 -12.47 4.60 8.73
C PHE A 385 -12.93 5.46 9.89
N VAL A 386 -12.22 5.34 11.01
CA VAL A 386 -12.40 6.19 12.18
C VAL A 386 -11.24 7.18 12.28
N LEU A 387 -11.54 8.44 11.99
CA LEU A 387 -10.61 9.55 12.00
C LEU A 387 -10.70 10.31 13.32
N PHE A 388 -9.60 10.41 14.05
CA PHE A 388 -9.48 11.18 15.28
C PHE A 388 -9.02 12.63 15.02
N PRO A 389 -9.08 13.54 16.02
CA PRO A 389 -8.64 14.95 15.89
C PRO A 389 -7.24 15.14 15.30
N ARG A 390 -6.34 14.17 15.54
CA ARG A 390 -4.99 14.15 14.97
C ARG A 390 -4.96 14.02 13.43
N HIS A 391 -6.04 13.55 12.81
CA HIS A 391 -6.20 13.42 11.36
C HIS A 391 -7.01 14.60 10.78
N THR A 392 -8.05 15.06 11.50
CA THR A 392 -9.01 16.08 11.03
C THR A 392 -8.56 17.53 11.29
N ASN A 393 -7.48 17.75 12.03
CA ASN A 393 -6.99 19.10 12.32
C ASN A 393 -6.59 19.88 11.06
N LYS A 394 -6.56 21.22 11.17
CA LYS A 394 -6.26 22.14 10.06
C LYS A 394 -4.91 21.92 9.37
N LYS A 395 -3.93 21.34 10.05
CA LYS A 395 -2.59 21.09 9.48
C LYS A 395 -2.53 19.81 8.66
N THR A 396 -3.32 18.80 9.03
CA THR A 396 -3.27 17.46 8.40
C THR A 396 -4.50 17.12 7.59
N ARG A 397 -5.56 17.94 7.64
CA ARG A 397 -6.83 17.65 6.96
C ARG A 397 -6.65 17.48 5.46
N ASP A 398 -5.82 18.29 4.81
CA ASP A 398 -5.66 18.22 3.36
C ASP A 398 -5.08 16.88 2.91
N ASN A 399 -3.99 16.45 3.55
CA ASN A 399 -3.39 15.14 3.29
C ASN A 399 -4.35 13.99 3.64
N THR A 400 -5.14 14.14 4.70
CA THR A 400 -6.14 13.12 5.07
C THR A 400 -7.23 13.01 4.00
N ILE A 401 -7.69 14.15 3.46
CA ILE A 401 -8.66 14.20 2.35
C ILE A 401 -8.06 13.55 1.11
N ASP A 402 -6.79 13.84 0.79
CA ASP A 402 -6.08 13.27 -0.37
C ASP A 402 -6.03 11.74 -0.34
N LEU A 403 -5.77 11.18 0.84
CA LEU A 403 -5.72 9.73 1.03
C LEU A 403 -7.11 9.09 1.07
N ILE A 404 -8.05 9.68 1.80
CA ILE A 404 -9.35 9.05 2.03
C ILE A 404 -10.24 9.09 0.78
N HIS A 405 -10.20 10.17 -0.01
CA HIS A 405 -11.04 10.26 -1.22
C HIS A 405 -10.58 9.30 -2.33
N SER A 406 -9.31 8.90 -2.31
CA SER A 406 -8.71 7.98 -3.29
C SER A 406 -8.68 6.52 -2.82
N PHE A 407 -9.07 6.25 -1.57
CA PHE A 407 -8.98 4.91 -0.95
C PHE A 407 -9.66 3.81 -1.77
N ARG A 408 -10.87 4.07 -2.27
CA ARG A 408 -11.61 3.06 -3.04
C ARG A 408 -10.85 2.67 -4.30
N ASP A 409 -10.36 3.66 -5.05
CA ASP A 409 -9.59 3.40 -6.28
C ASP A 409 -8.26 2.73 -5.97
N TYR A 410 -7.61 3.11 -4.86
CA TYR A 410 -6.43 2.45 -4.33
C TYR A 410 -6.68 0.95 -4.06
N LEU A 411 -7.76 0.61 -3.36
CA LEU A 411 -8.09 -0.78 -3.04
C LEU A 411 -8.30 -1.62 -4.30
N HIS A 412 -9.14 -1.15 -5.22
CA HIS A 412 -9.42 -1.87 -6.48
C HIS A 412 -8.20 -1.95 -7.39
N TYR A 413 -7.36 -0.91 -7.42
CA TYR A 413 -6.09 -0.93 -8.15
C TYR A 413 -5.16 -2.03 -7.60
N HIS A 414 -4.97 -2.10 -6.28
CA HIS A 414 -4.09 -3.09 -5.67
C HIS A 414 -4.61 -4.51 -5.78
N ILE A 415 -5.93 -4.73 -5.76
CA ILE A 415 -6.53 -6.04 -6.06
C ILE A 415 -6.14 -6.49 -7.49
N LYS A 416 -6.28 -5.60 -8.48
CA LYS A 416 -5.90 -5.90 -9.88
C LYS A 416 -4.39 -6.16 -10.01
N CYS A 417 -3.54 -5.36 -9.36
CA CYS A 417 -2.10 -5.58 -9.34
C CYS A 417 -1.72 -6.94 -8.73
N SER A 418 -2.38 -7.35 -7.64
CA SER A 418 -2.18 -8.68 -7.05
C SER A 418 -2.56 -9.81 -8.00
N LYS A 419 -3.67 -9.68 -8.75
CA LYS A 419 -4.02 -10.64 -9.80
C LYS A 419 -2.93 -10.74 -10.87
N VAL A 420 -2.42 -9.61 -11.36
CA VAL A 420 -1.33 -9.58 -12.36
C VAL A 420 -0.05 -10.22 -11.81
N TYR A 421 0.29 -9.95 -10.56
CA TYR A 421 1.45 -10.58 -9.90
C TYR A 421 1.29 -12.10 -9.80
N LEU A 422 0.11 -12.59 -9.41
CA LEU A 422 -0.20 -14.02 -9.38
C LEU A 422 -0.06 -14.64 -10.78
N HIS A 423 -0.55 -13.98 -11.83
CA HIS A 423 -0.35 -14.45 -13.22
C HIS A 423 1.12 -14.58 -13.59
N THR A 424 1.97 -13.64 -13.19
CA THR A 424 3.42 -13.72 -13.43
C THR A 424 4.03 -14.92 -12.73
N ARG A 425 3.66 -15.20 -11.47
CA ARG A 425 4.16 -16.38 -10.74
C ARG A 425 3.67 -17.70 -11.34
N MET A 426 2.40 -17.77 -11.75
CA MET A 426 1.85 -18.93 -12.44
C MET A 426 2.58 -19.22 -13.75
N ARG A 427 2.85 -18.18 -14.56
CA ARG A 427 3.62 -18.32 -15.80
C ARG A 427 5.03 -18.86 -15.53
N ALA A 428 5.75 -18.29 -14.57
CA ALA A 428 7.08 -18.77 -14.19
C ALA A 428 7.05 -20.26 -13.81
N LYS A 429 6.09 -20.66 -12.96
CA LYS A 429 5.97 -22.06 -12.52
C LYS A 429 5.60 -23.02 -13.64
N THR A 430 4.78 -22.58 -14.60
CA THR A 430 4.47 -23.35 -15.80
C THR A 430 5.68 -23.50 -16.70
N THR A 431 6.48 -22.45 -16.88
CA THR A 431 7.74 -22.51 -17.62
C THR A 431 8.72 -23.50 -16.98
N ASP A 432 8.87 -23.47 -15.65
CA ASP A 432 9.71 -24.42 -14.92
C ASP A 432 9.26 -25.87 -15.18
N ARG A 433 7.95 -26.14 -15.08
CA ARG A 433 7.39 -27.48 -15.34
C ARG A 433 7.61 -27.95 -16.77
N ILE A 434 7.40 -27.08 -17.76
CA ILE A 434 7.66 -27.40 -19.17
C ILE A 434 9.15 -27.66 -19.39
N GLY A 435 10.02 -26.89 -18.74
CA GLY A 435 11.46 -27.09 -18.77
C GLY A 435 11.87 -28.46 -18.25
N SER A 436 11.37 -28.85 -17.07
CA SER A 436 11.61 -30.18 -16.49
C SER A 436 11.10 -31.31 -17.39
N SER A 437 9.87 -31.19 -17.92
CA SER A 437 9.29 -32.22 -18.79
C SER A 437 10.04 -32.38 -20.13
N ARG A 438 10.61 -31.29 -20.68
CA ARG A 438 11.49 -31.38 -21.85
C ARG A 438 12.80 -32.08 -21.53
N SER A 439 13.38 -31.81 -20.36
CA SER A 439 14.60 -32.50 -19.90
C SER A 439 14.38 -34.01 -19.75
N GLU A 440 13.23 -34.43 -19.22
CA GLU A 440 12.86 -35.85 -19.06
C GLU A 440 12.63 -36.56 -20.40
N ARG A 441 12.21 -35.86 -21.47
CA ARG A 441 12.09 -36.47 -22.81
C ARG A 441 13.40 -36.63 -23.57
N THR A 442 14.48 -36.00 -23.09
CA THR A 442 15.78 -36.02 -23.77
C THR A 442 16.75 -37.05 -23.16
N GLN A 443 16.33 -37.72 -22.08
CA GLN A 443 16.96 -38.92 -21.51
C GLN A 443 16.14 -40.14 -21.94
#